data_AF-A7N7K2-F1
#
_entry.id   AF-A7N7K2-F1
#
_cell.length_a   1.000
_cell.length_b   1.000
_cell.length_c   1.000
_cell.angle_alpha   90.00
_cell.angle_beta   90.00
_cell.angle_gamma   90.00
#
_symmetry.space_group_name_H-M   'P 1'
#
loop_
_entity.id
_entity.type
_entity.pdbx_description
1 polymer ?
#
loop_
_entity_poly.entity_id
_entity_poly.type
_entity_poly.pdbx_seq_one_letter_code
_entity_poly.pdbx_strand_id
1 'polypeptide(L)'
;MALIEEFAGIMNEEWSSIGLRSMYGYMMDLATEPRWYRVHETFTEDADLAADIMRSLINGLQGDGAIDQDSIALTIKHFPGGGPQENGGDPHYDFGQNQVYPKDNFDYHLIPFIAAIDAGASSIMPYYGIPVDQKWMPNDVGMSFSEGIVTDLLRGELGYTGNVNSDTGIIGDRAWGVEDKTIDEQVAMVIEAGVDVLSGLNDKDVIVNLVNKGLIDEERVDLSVTRLVKEQFQPGLFENTYVDVDKAQEILGNAEHQERADYAQKKSVVLLQNTDKTLPLAKPNADKAVSLYVMGMDETIAGDERYGFDVTSGDYEDGEARPPVPAGTDYAVIRVRVSNEGANPELIFGGANPDELDLLAFSQMATAASWKIEPSLTDIQAVMNEIGAENTVLSINFRQPFVLDDASNMKKSGAILATFGVSDSNLMEVLSGNFAPQGKLPFALANSAQAILNQHSDYPGYDEADTLYEFGHGLSYE
;
A
#
# COMPACT_ATOMS: atom_id res chain seq x y z
N MET A 1 -15.71 8.43 -1.53
CA MET A 1 -16.03 7.68 -0.29
C MET A 1 -17.02 6.55 -0.54
N ALA A 2 -18.22 6.78 -1.11
CA ALA A 2 -19.24 5.72 -1.34
C ALA A 2 -18.73 4.34 -1.84
N LEU A 3 -17.81 4.28 -2.80
CA LEU A 3 -17.25 3.00 -3.28
C LEU A 3 -16.43 2.25 -2.21
N ILE A 4 -15.71 2.99 -1.36
CA ILE A 4 -14.92 2.44 -0.24
C ILE A 4 -15.86 1.95 0.87
N GLU A 5 -16.92 2.71 1.19
CA GLU A 5 -17.94 2.30 2.16
C GLU A 5 -18.61 0.98 1.73
N GLU A 6 -18.98 0.88 0.45
CA GLU A 6 -19.55 -0.33 -0.12
C GLU A 6 -18.57 -1.51 -0.08
N PHE A 7 -17.30 -1.28 -0.45
CA PHE A 7 -16.27 -2.31 -0.39
C PHE A 7 -16.03 -2.79 1.05
N ALA A 8 -15.99 -1.88 2.01
CA ALA A 8 -15.87 -2.20 3.44
C ALA A 8 -17.06 -3.02 3.95
N GLY A 9 -18.29 -2.71 3.49
CA GLY A 9 -19.49 -3.49 3.82
C GLY A 9 -19.44 -4.91 3.25
N ILE A 10 -19.04 -5.07 1.98
CA ILE A 10 -18.83 -6.39 1.36
C ILE A 10 -17.77 -7.19 2.13
N MET A 11 -16.64 -6.56 2.47
CA MET A 11 -15.60 -7.20 3.25
C MET A 11 -16.10 -7.63 4.64
N ASN A 12 -16.87 -6.78 5.33
CA ASN A 12 -17.47 -7.12 6.61
C ASN A 12 -18.36 -8.37 6.49
N GLU A 13 -19.24 -8.41 5.48
CA GLU A 13 -20.14 -9.54 5.26
C GLU A 13 -19.37 -10.84 4.97
N GLU A 14 -18.38 -10.79 4.06
CA GLU A 14 -17.58 -11.96 3.73
C GLU A 14 -16.74 -12.45 4.93
N TRP A 15 -16.00 -11.55 5.57
CA TRP A 15 -15.12 -11.89 6.70
C TRP A 15 -15.90 -12.39 7.89
N SER A 16 -17.02 -11.74 8.21
CA SER A 16 -17.84 -12.13 9.34
C SER A 16 -18.47 -13.51 9.13
N SER A 17 -18.82 -13.86 7.87
CA SER A 17 -19.38 -15.16 7.51
C SER A 17 -18.41 -16.33 7.76
N ILE A 18 -17.10 -16.12 7.66
CA ILE A 18 -16.07 -17.14 7.86
C ILE A 18 -15.40 -17.08 9.25
N GLY A 19 -15.91 -16.22 10.14
CA GLY A 19 -15.49 -16.14 11.53
C GLY A 19 -14.29 -15.23 11.79
N LEU A 20 -13.86 -14.46 10.79
CA LEU A 20 -12.91 -13.36 11.04
C LEU A 20 -13.65 -12.25 11.79
N ARG A 21 -13.02 -11.74 12.85
CA ARG A 21 -13.58 -10.73 13.77
C ARG A 21 -12.60 -9.64 14.16
N SER A 22 -11.36 -9.75 13.70
CA SER A 22 -10.33 -8.73 13.87
C SER A 22 -9.37 -8.75 12.68
N MET A 23 -8.78 -7.59 12.36
CA MET A 23 -7.83 -7.42 11.27
C MET A 23 -6.72 -6.44 11.66
N TYR A 24 -5.48 -6.78 11.31
CA TYR A 24 -4.38 -5.81 11.27
C TYR A 24 -4.47 -4.97 10.01
N GLY A 25 -5.22 -3.89 10.10
CA GLY A 25 -5.37 -2.92 9.03
C GLY A 25 -6.47 -1.91 9.36
N TYR A 26 -6.54 -0.84 8.58
CA TYR A 26 -5.67 -0.54 7.44
C TYR A 26 -4.38 0.17 7.84
N MET A 27 -3.41 0.14 6.93
CA MET A 27 -2.27 1.04 6.96
C MET A 27 -2.74 2.44 6.55
N MET A 28 -2.43 3.44 7.37
CA MET A 28 -2.83 4.83 7.12
C MET A 28 -1.64 5.79 7.25
N ASP A 29 -0.47 5.23 6.95
CA ASP A 29 0.73 5.96 6.65
C ASP A 29 0.58 6.70 5.32
N LEU A 30 1.29 7.81 5.16
CA LEU A 30 1.21 8.66 3.97
C LEU A 30 2.39 8.38 3.02
N ALA A 31 2.12 8.42 1.70
CA ALA A 31 3.11 8.22 0.65
C ALA A 31 4.05 9.42 0.42
N THR A 32 4.57 10.04 1.48
CA THR A 32 5.40 11.27 1.39
C THR A 32 6.86 11.00 1.04
N GLU A 33 7.38 9.81 1.35
CA GLU A 33 8.72 9.37 0.96
C GLU A 33 8.63 8.34 -0.19
N PRO A 34 8.87 8.76 -1.45
CA PRO A 34 8.70 7.90 -2.63
C PRO A 34 9.57 6.63 -2.61
N ARG A 35 10.75 6.69 -1.99
CA ARG A 35 11.71 5.59 -1.92
C ARG A 35 11.28 4.47 -0.99
N TRP A 36 10.40 4.78 -0.04
CA TRP A 36 9.93 3.82 0.93
C TRP A 36 9.17 2.67 0.25
N TYR A 37 9.63 1.44 0.50
CA TYR A 37 9.13 0.24 -0.15
C TYR A 37 7.61 0.04 0.04
N ARG A 38 7.07 0.42 1.20
CA ARG A 38 5.67 0.17 1.57
C ARG A 38 4.69 1.23 1.09
N VAL A 39 5.09 2.15 0.20
CA VAL A 39 4.15 3.10 -0.43
C VAL A 39 2.95 2.39 -1.06
N HIS A 40 3.13 1.20 -1.64
CA HIS A 40 2.04 0.39 -2.22
C HIS A 40 0.96 -0.06 -1.23
N GLU A 41 1.25 -0.02 0.07
CA GLU A 41 0.29 -0.36 1.14
C GLU A 41 -0.48 0.88 1.62
N THR A 42 -0.08 2.09 1.20
CA THR A 42 -0.74 3.35 1.54
C THR A 42 -1.87 3.68 0.56
N PHE A 43 -2.80 4.54 0.98
CA PHE A 43 -3.87 5.02 0.09
C PHE A 43 -3.48 6.27 -0.71
N THR A 44 -2.67 7.16 -0.13
CA THR A 44 -2.37 8.47 -0.70
C THR A 44 -1.26 9.19 0.07
N GLU A 45 -0.71 10.26 -0.50
CA GLU A 45 0.12 11.25 0.20
C GLU A 45 -0.71 12.37 0.89
N ASP A 46 -1.99 12.50 0.55
CA ASP A 46 -2.88 13.54 1.08
C ASP A 46 -3.54 13.12 2.39
N ALA A 47 -3.23 13.83 3.49
CA ALA A 47 -3.64 13.42 4.82
C ALA A 47 -5.15 13.55 5.06
N ASP A 48 -5.81 14.53 4.43
CA ASP A 48 -7.26 14.74 4.56
C ASP A 48 -8.03 13.63 3.80
N LEU A 49 -7.59 13.30 2.59
CA LEU A 49 -8.13 12.16 1.84
C LEU A 49 -7.88 10.84 2.59
N ALA A 50 -6.69 10.62 3.14
CA ALA A 50 -6.40 9.46 3.97
C ALA A 50 -7.34 9.37 5.19
N ALA A 51 -7.58 10.50 5.88
CA ALA A 51 -8.53 10.57 6.98
C ALA A 51 -9.97 10.21 6.56
N ASP A 52 -10.44 10.69 5.40
CA ASP A 52 -11.78 10.36 4.90
C ASP A 52 -11.93 8.89 4.49
N ILE A 53 -10.88 8.33 3.88
CA ILE A 53 -10.81 6.90 3.56
C ILE A 53 -10.85 6.09 4.87
N MET A 54 -10.08 6.50 5.88
CA MET A 54 -10.00 5.81 7.17
C MET A 54 -11.36 5.76 7.87
N ARG A 55 -12.07 6.90 7.96
CA ARG A 55 -13.43 6.93 8.52
C ARG A 55 -14.37 5.99 7.77
N SER A 56 -14.30 5.98 6.44
CA SER A 56 -15.13 5.11 5.60
C SER A 56 -14.87 3.63 5.87
N LEU A 57 -13.60 3.23 5.98
CA LEU A 57 -13.19 1.85 6.25
C LEU A 57 -13.58 1.42 7.66
N ILE A 58 -13.32 2.25 8.68
CA ILE A 58 -13.72 1.96 10.06
C ILE A 58 -15.24 1.82 10.14
N ASN A 59 -16.00 2.78 9.65
CA ASN A 59 -17.46 2.72 9.75
C ASN A 59 -18.05 1.50 9.02
N GLY A 60 -17.49 1.12 7.87
CA GLY A 60 -17.97 -0.03 7.09
C GLY A 60 -17.59 -1.40 7.66
N LEU A 61 -16.38 -1.55 8.22
CA LEU A 61 -15.90 -2.81 8.76
C LEU A 61 -16.23 -3.01 10.24
N GLN A 62 -16.16 -1.93 11.02
CA GLN A 62 -16.25 -1.94 12.47
C GLN A 62 -17.58 -1.40 12.98
N GLY A 63 -18.29 -0.59 12.19
CA GLY A 63 -19.50 0.11 12.61
C GLY A 63 -19.21 1.54 13.11
N ASP A 64 -20.27 2.31 13.33
CA ASP A 64 -20.20 3.70 13.80
C ASP A 64 -20.06 3.75 15.32
N GLY A 65 -18.84 3.98 15.81
CA GLY A 65 -18.55 4.14 17.23
C GLY A 65 -18.00 2.87 17.89
N ALA A 66 -18.75 2.29 18.83
CA ALA A 66 -18.27 1.14 19.61
C ALA A 66 -18.53 -0.18 18.88
N ILE A 67 -17.53 -1.07 18.87
CA ILE A 67 -17.67 -2.39 18.26
C ILE A 67 -18.77 -3.23 18.93
N ASP A 68 -19.43 -4.05 18.13
CA ASP A 68 -20.48 -5.00 18.51
C ASP A 68 -20.35 -6.33 17.73
N GLN A 69 -21.38 -7.16 17.81
CA GLN A 69 -21.43 -8.51 17.23
C GLN A 69 -21.27 -8.58 15.70
N ASP A 70 -21.56 -7.48 15.00
CA ASP A 70 -21.48 -7.38 13.55
C ASP A 70 -20.14 -6.72 13.10
N SER A 71 -19.30 -6.30 14.05
CA SER A 71 -18.03 -5.64 13.79
C SER A 71 -16.88 -6.60 13.42
N ILE A 72 -16.00 -6.11 12.56
CA ILE A 72 -14.60 -6.53 12.48
C ILE A 72 -13.78 -5.48 13.24
N ALA A 73 -13.16 -5.87 14.36
CA ALA A 73 -12.28 -4.99 15.11
C ALA A 73 -11.02 -4.66 14.28
N LEU A 74 -10.70 -3.38 14.13
CA LEU A 74 -9.56 -2.95 13.33
C LEU A 74 -8.39 -2.52 14.22
N THR A 75 -7.19 -2.95 13.85
CA THR A 75 -5.92 -2.42 14.36
C THR A 75 -5.31 -1.50 13.32
N ILE A 76 -5.47 -0.18 13.51
CA ILE A 76 -4.96 0.84 12.58
C ILE A 76 -3.47 1.03 12.80
N LYS A 77 -2.72 1.13 11.70
CA LYS A 77 -1.25 1.14 11.73
C LYS A 77 -0.64 2.08 10.68
N HIS A 78 0.61 2.53 10.83
CA HIS A 78 1.47 2.34 12.00
C HIS A 78 1.65 3.69 12.69
N PHE A 79 1.08 3.84 13.88
CA PHE A 79 1.02 5.12 14.59
C PHE A 79 2.43 5.62 14.97
N PRO A 80 2.75 6.93 14.78
CA PRO A 80 1.94 8.03 14.26
C PRO A 80 2.14 8.32 12.75
N GLY A 81 2.62 7.35 11.97
CA GLY A 81 2.81 7.47 10.53
C GLY A 81 4.15 6.91 10.07
N GLY A 82 4.12 6.16 8.98
CA GLY A 82 5.30 5.53 8.39
C GLY A 82 6.01 6.31 7.29
N GLY A 83 5.35 7.31 6.70
CA GLY A 83 5.86 8.09 5.57
C GLY A 83 7.24 8.73 5.74
N PRO A 84 7.56 9.38 6.88
CA PRO A 84 8.80 10.16 7.08
C PRO A 84 10.12 9.37 7.16
N GLN A 85 10.27 8.25 6.46
CA GLN A 85 11.47 7.41 6.53
C GLN A 85 12.73 8.13 6.08
N GLU A 86 13.78 8.04 6.90
CA GLU A 86 15.10 8.52 6.52
C GLU A 86 15.60 7.76 5.28
N ASN A 87 15.84 8.50 4.19
CA ASN A 87 16.27 7.96 2.89
C ASN A 87 15.33 6.89 2.28
N GLY A 88 14.09 6.78 2.76
CA GLY A 88 13.17 5.72 2.34
C GLY A 88 13.50 4.32 2.86
N GLY A 89 14.38 4.20 3.85
CA GLY A 89 14.69 2.91 4.48
C GLY A 89 13.48 2.33 5.18
N ASP A 90 13.25 1.03 5.05
CA ASP A 90 12.16 0.36 5.76
C ASP A 90 12.62 -0.10 7.16
N PRO A 91 11.88 0.20 8.24
CA PRO A 91 12.30 -0.07 9.62
C PRO A 91 12.15 -1.55 10.02
N HIS A 92 11.79 -2.44 9.08
CA HIS A 92 12.13 -3.84 9.24
C HIS A 92 13.65 -4.07 9.22
N TYR A 93 14.45 -3.11 8.77
CA TYR A 93 15.89 -3.21 8.66
C TYR A 93 16.61 -2.10 9.41
N ASP A 94 17.86 -2.35 9.78
CA ASP A 94 18.71 -1.42 10.53
C ASP A 94 18.95 -0.09 9.78
N PHE A 95 19.11 -0.15 8.46
CA PHE A 95 19.27 1.02 7.60
C PHE A 95 18.01 1.89 7.51
N GLY A 96 16.85 1.40 7.95
CA GLY A 96 15.57 2.10 7.91
C GLY A 96 14.99 2.43 9.28
N GLN A 97 15.76 2.29 10.36
CA GLN A 97 15.25 2.47 11.72
C GLN A 97 14.82 3.90 12.06
N ASN A 98 15.25 4.92 11.30
CA ASN A 98 15.01 6.32 11.60
C ASN A 98 13.91 6.94 10.73
N GLN A 99 13.16 7.85 11.32
CA GLN A 99 12.27 8.78 10.64
C GLN A 99 12.69 10.22 10.90
N VAL A 100 12.67 11.04 9.85
CA VAL A 100 13.13 12.43 9.86
C VAL A 100 12.05 13.36 9.32
N TYR A 101 12.01 14.58 9.87
CA TYR A 101 10.95 15.56 9.63
C TYR A 101 11.53 16.90 9.16
N PRO A 102 12.15 16.95 7.96
CA PRO A 102 12.86 18.13 7.48
C PRO A 102 11.99 19.38 7.25
N LYS A 103 10.65 19.25 7.25
CA LYS A 103 9.69 20.36 7.17
C LYS A 103 8.96 20.64 8.48
N ASP A 104 9.37 20.02 9.58
CA ASP A 104 8.66 20.08 10.87
C ASP A 104 7.17 19.65 10.74
N ASN A 105 6.89 18.67 9.86
CA ASN A 105 5.53 18.33 9.44
C ASN A 105 4.93 17.11 10.17
N PHE A 106 5.34 16.85 11.42
CA PHE A 106 4.87 15.71 12.21
C PHE A 106 3.34 15.64 12.33
N ASP A 107 2.70 16.77 12.60
CA ASP A 107 1.24 16.84 12.82
C ASP A 107 0.42 16.45 11.58
N TYR A 108 0.99 16.60 10.39
CA TYR A 108 0.34 16.18 9.14
C TYR A 108 0.14 14.66 9.09
N HIS A 109 1.11 13.89 9.59
CA HIS A 109 1.03 12.42 9.66
C HIS A 109 0.08 11.93 10.75
N LEU A 110 -0.27 12.77 11.72
CA LEU A 110 -1.27 12.45 12.75
C LEU A 110 -2.71 12.54 12.25
N ILE A 111 -3.00 13.34 11.23
CA ILE A 111 -4.37 13.61 10.76
C ILE A 111 -5.18 12.33 10.52
N PRO A 112 -4.65 11.30 9.83
CA PRO A 112 -5.43 10.07 9.60
C PRO A 112 -5.65 9.24 10.87
N PHE A 113 -4.74 9.29 11.85
CA PHE A 113 -4.90 8.61 13.14
C PHE A 113 -5.90 9.32 14.05
N ILE A 114 -5.95 10.65 14.02
CA ILE A 114 -7.00 11.43 14.69
C ILE A 114 -8.36 11.02 14.13
N ALA A 115 -8.48 10.94 12.80
CA ALA A 115 -9.70 10.47 12.16
C ALA A 115 -10.07 9.02 12.53
N ALA A 116 -9.08 8.14 12.69
CA ALA A 116 -9.29 6.77 13.15
C ALA A 116 -9.81 6.71 14.60
N ILE A 117 -9.21 7.50 15.49
CA ILE A 117 -9.62 7.58 16.90
C ILE A 117 -11.03 8.13 17.00
N ASP A 118 -11.34 9.21 16.26
CA ASP A 118 -12.68 9.82 16.22
C ASP A 118 -13.75 8.85 15.69
N ALA A 119 -13.40 8.01 14.71
CA ALA A 119 -14.27 6.97 14.18
C ALA A 119 -14.43 5.75 15.09
N GLY A 120 -13.67 5.68 16.19
CA GLY A 120 -13.79 4.61 17.18
C GLY A 120 -12.93 3.38 16.90
N ALA A 121 -11.76 3.54 16.27
CA ALA A 121 -10.82 2.43 16.07
C ALA A 121 -10.60 1.60 17.36
N SER A 122 -10.80 0.28 17.28
CA SER A 122 -10.66 -0.62 18.43
C SER A 122 -9.23 -0.74 18.93
N SER A 123 -8.28 -0.78 18.00
CA SER A 123 -6.86 -1.03 18.27
C SER A 123 -5.98 -0.08 17.43
N ILE A 124 -4.85 0.34 18.00
CA ILE A 124 -3.81 1.14 17.34
C ILE A 124 -2.48 0.41 17.49
N MET A 125 -1.70 0.34 16.40
CA MET A 125 -0.38 -0.27 16.37
C MET A 125 0.70 0.78 16.16
N PRO A 126 1.58 1.03 17.17
CA PRO A 126 2.74 1.89 16.99
C PRO A 126 3.75 1.29 16.01
N TYR A 127 4.45 2.13 15.28
CA TYR A 127 5.43 1.67 14.29
C TYR A 127 6.76 1.21 14.93
N TYR A 128 7.65 0.66 14.10
CA TYR A 128 8.98 0.20 14.51
C TYR A 128 9.96 1.35 14.76
N GLY A 129 9.98 2.32 13.84
CA GLY A 129 11.06 3.30 13.71
C GLY A 129 11.17 4.30 14.86
N ILE A 130 12.27 5.04 14.84
CA ILE A 130 12.62 6.12 15.77
C ILE A 130 12.30 7.46 15.08
N PRO A 131 11.28 8.21 15.54
CA PRO A 131 11.02 9.56 15.07
C PRO A 131 12.03 10.53 15.72
N VAL A 132 13.06 10.88 14.96
CA VAL A 132 14.21 11.67 15.43
C VAL A 132 13.81 13.13 15.68
N ASP A 133 14.36 13.71 16.76
CA ASP A 133 14.19 15.12 17.16
C ASP A 133 12.72 15.58 17.32
N GLN A 134 11.79 14.65 17.57
CA GLN A 134 10.38 14.96 17.76
C GLN A 134 10.03 15.27 19.22
N LYS A 135 9.09 16.20 19.43
CA LYS A 135 8.59 16.63 20.75
C LYS A 135 8.21 15.45 21.65
N TRP A 136 7.60 14.43 21.08
CA TRP A 136 7.08 13.24 21.77
C TRP A 136 8.11 12.10 21.85
N MET A 137 9.36 12.34 21.43
CA MET A 137 10.42 11.33 21.41
C MET A 137 11.71 11.85 22.07
N PRO A 138 11.75 11.99 23.40
CA PRO A 138 12.94 12.53 24.08
C PRO A 138 14.10 11.53 24.22
N ASN A 139 13.90 10.24 23.92
CA ASN A 139 14.84 9.15 24.28
C ASN A 139 15.38 8.35 23.09
N ASP A 140 15.08 8.75 21.84
CA ASP A 140 15.55 8.08 20.60
C ASP A 140 15.33 6.55 20.58
N VAL A 141 14.12 6.12 20.94
CA VAL A 141 13.71 4.70 20.91
C VAL A 141 12.59 4.47 19.91
N GLY A 142 12.42 3.23 19.45
CA GLY A 142 11.31 2.85 18.60
C GLY A 142 9.96 3.20 19.24
N MET A 143 8.95 3.54 18.42
CA MET A 143 7.70 4.13 18.92
C MET A 143 6.97 3.27 19.96
N SER A 144 7.00 1.94 19.84
CA SER A 144 6.41 1.03 20.83
C SER A 144 7.09 1.09 22.22
N PHE A 145 8.33 1.56 22.29
CA PHE A 145 9.10 1.70 23.53
C PHE A 145 8.98 3.09 24.16
N SER A 146 8.30 4.04 23.51
CA SER A 146 8.24 5.44 23.93
C SER A 146 6.96 5.78 24.66
N GLU A 147 7.08 6.11 25.95
CA GLU A 147 5.99 6.68 26.76
C GLU A 147 5.48 8.00 26.16
N GLY A 148 6.36 8.83 25.56
CA GLY A 148 5.97 10.08 24.93
C GLY A 148 5.04 9.89 23.73
N ILE A 149 5.25 8.83 22.93
CA ILE A 149 4.38 8.50 21.79
C ILE A 149 3.13 7.75 22.25
N VAL A 150 3.29 6.67 23.01
CA VAL A 150 2.20 5.75 23.33
C VAL A 150 1.32 6.29 24.45
N THR A 151 1.89 6.91 25.49
CA THR A 151 1.12 7.41 26.63
C THR A 151 0.82 8.90 26.49
N ASP A 152 1.83 9.77 26.37
CA ASP A 152 1.58 11.21 26.41
C ASP A 152 0.80 11.71 25.18
N LEU A 153 1.22 11.30 23.98
CA LEU A 153 0.54 11.68 22.74
C LEU A 153 -0.74 10.87 22.52
N LEU A 154 -0.64 9.54 22.36
CA LEU A 154 -1.80 8.74 21.95
C LEU A 154 -2.89 8.66 23.03
N ARG A 155 -2.54 8.34 24.29
CA ARG A 155 -3.54 8.27 25.38
C ARG A 155 -3.89 9.64 25.94
N GLY A 156 -2.90 10.51 26.11
CA GLY A 156 -3.04 11.81 26.76
C GLY A 156 -3.66 12.86 25.84
N GLU A 157 -2.89 13.33 24.86
CA GLU A 157 -3.29 14.41 23.96
C GLU A 157 -4.45 14.00 23.04
N LEU A 158 -4.37 12.80 22.44
CA LEU A 158 -5.38 12.31 21.49
C LEU A 158 -6.54 11.56 22.18
N GLY A 159 -6.43 11.26 23.48
CA GLY A 159 -7.52 10.67 24.26
C GLY A 159 -7.89 9.23 23.90
N TYR A 160 -7.01 8.48 23.23
CA TYR A 160 -7.31 7.12 22.78
C TYR A 160 -7.47 6.15 23.96
N THR A 161 -8.53 5.33 23.96
CA THR A 161 -8.86 4.43 25.11
C THR A 161 -8.90 2.94 24.75
N GLY A 162 -8.78 2.59 23.46
CA GLY A 162 -8.82 1.21 22.95
C GLY A 162 -7.55 0.41 23.23
N ASN A 163 -7.35 -0.69 22.52
CA ASN A 163 -6.18 -1.54 22.67
C ASN A 163 -4.94 -0.91 21.97
N VAL A 164 -3.74 -1.03 22.55
CA VAL A 164 -2.49 -0.75 21.85
C VAL A 164 -1.75 -2.06 21.59
N ASN A 165 -1.56 -2.40 20.33
CA ASN A 165 -0.96 -3.66 19.89
C ASN A 165 0.38 -3.38 19.23
N SER A 166 1.50 -3.89 19.75
CA SER A 166 2.79 -3.71 19.09
C SER A 166 2.81 -4.35 17.70
N ASP A 167 3.66 -3.86 16.80
CA ASP A 167 4.00 -4.62 15.60
C ASP A 167 4.85 -5.86 15.97
N THR A 168 4.99 -6.80 15.04
CA THR A 168 5.59 -8.12 15.28
C THR A 168 7.11 -8.05 15.30
N GLY A 169 7.73 -8.58 16.34
CA GLY A 169 9.20 -8.68 16.38
C GLY A 169 9.90 -7.42 16.88
N ILE A 170 9.18 -6.46 17.47
CA ILE A 170 9.81 -5.34 18.19
C ILE A 170 10.73 -5.81 19.34
N ILE A 171 10.44 -6.97 19.94
CA ILE A 171 11.23 -7.54 21.02
C ILE A 171 12.33 -8.43 20.41
N GLY A 172 13.60 -8.11 20.71
CA GLY A 172 14.77 -8.90 20.34
C GLY A 172 15.27 -8.75 18.89
N ASP A 173 14.40 -8.47 17.92
CA ASP A 173 14.77 -8.30 16.50
C ASP A 173 14.81 -6.80 16.12
N ARG A 174 13.68 -6.11 16.22
CA ARG A 174 13.51 -4.68 15.83
C ARG A 174 13.41 -3.77 17.04
N ALA A 175 14.30 -3.99 17.99
CA ALA A 175 14.33 -3.30 19.27
C ALA A 175 15.05 -1.95 19.17
N TRP A 176 14.71 -1.14 18.16
CA TRP A 176 15.46 0.05 17.77
C TRP A 176 15.63 1.04 18.94
N GLY A 177 16.87 1.43 19.22
CA GLY A 177 17.25 2.30 20.32
C GLY A 177 17.32 1.63 21.70
N VAL A 178 17.02 0.33 21.79
CA VAL A 178 17.08 -0.48 23.03
C VAL A 178 17.67 -1.88 22.80
N GLU A 179 18.48 -2.04 21.76
CA GLU A 179 19.12 -3.29 21.35
C GLU A 179 20.13 -3.80 22.38
N ASP A 180 20.66 -2.90 23.22
CA ASP A 180 21.58 -3.23 24.31
C ASP A 180 20.88 -3.85 25.53
N LYS A 181 19.55 -3.76 25.60
CA LYS A 181 18.74 -4.28 26.71
C LYS A 181 18.48 -5.77 26.57
N THR A 182 18.30 -6.42 27.71
CA THR A 182 17.79 -7.79 27.76
C THR A 182 16.32 -7.83 27.35
N ILE A 183 15.84 -9.02 26.96
CA ILE A 183 14.42 -9.24 26.62
C ILE A 183 13.49 -8.83 27.77
N ASP A 184 13.85 -9.17 29.02
CA ASP A 184 13.10 -8.75 30.22
C ASP A 184 12.97 -7.22 30.31
N GLU A 185 14.06 -6.48 30.05
CA GLU A 185 14.07 -5.02 30.08
C GLU A 185 13.28 -4.39 28.91
N GLN A 186 13.37 -4.97 27.71
CA GLN A 186 12.60 -4.54 26.55
C GLN A 186 11.09 -4.72 26.78
N VAL A 187 10.68 -5.89 27.29
CA VAL A 187 9.28 -6.18 27.60
C VAL A 187 8.73 -5.26 28.69
N ALA A 188 9.51 -5.01 29.76
CA ALA A 188 9.13 -4.05 30.78
C ALA A 188 8.94 -2.64 30.21
N MET A 189 9.88 -2.18 29.40
CA MET A 189 9.81 -0.84 28.80
C MET A 189 8.58 -0.65 27.90
N VAL A 190 8.23 -1.64 27.07
CA VAL A 190 7.06 -1.57 26.19
C VAL A 190 5.74 -1.57 26.97
N ILE A 191 5.64 -2.40 28.00
CA ILE A 191 4.42 -2.48 28.83
C ILE A 191 4.22 -1.17 29.60
N GLU A 192 5.29 -0.64 30.20
CA GLU A 192 5.27 0.64 30.92
C GLU A 192 5.01 1.83 29.99
N ALA A 193 5.51 1.80 28.75
CA ALA A 193 5.20 2.82 27.74
C ALA A 193 3.70 2.90 27.40
N GLY A 194 2.93 1.84 27.67
CA GLY A 194 1.48 1.82 27.53
C GLY A 194 0.94 0.85 26.46
N VAL A 195 1.79 0.00 25.89
CA VAL A 195 1.37 -1.07 24.97
C VAL A 195 0.69 -2.19 25.75
N ASP A 196 -0.41 -2.72 25.20
CA ASP A 196 -1.26 -3.70 25.86
C ASP A 196 -1.03 -5.13 25.34
N VAL A 197 -0.75 -5.29 24.03
CA VAL A 197 -0.49 -6.59 23.39
C VAL A 197 0.88 -6.59 22.71
N LEU A 198 1.68 -7.63 22.96
CA LEU A 198 3.03 -7.80 22.42
C LEU A 198 3.02 -8.84 21.28
N SER A 199 2.95 -8.38 20.03
CA SER A 199 2.93 -9.27 18.87
C SER A 199 4.25 -10.03 18.71
N GLY A 200 4.16 -11.35 18.58
CA GLY A 200 5.31 -12.24 18.44
C GLY A 200 5.92 -12.74 19.74
N LEU A 201 5.54 -12.18 20.91
CA LEU A 201 5.93 -12.73 22.20
C LEU A 201 4.96 -13.85 22.61
N ASN A 202 5.45 -15.08 22.65
CA ASN A 202 4.64 -16.27 22.95
C ASN A 202 5.02 -16.97 24.27
N ASP A 203 5.85 -16.34 25.10
CA ASP A 203 6.25 -16.86 26.41
C ASP A 203 5.68 -15.99 27.54
N LYS A 204 4.62 -16.49 28.18
CA LYS A 204 3.96 -15.82 29.31
C LYS A 204 4.87 -15.70 30.54
N ASP A 205 5.87 -16.58 30.69
CA ASP A 205 6.69 -16.61 31.90
C ASP A 205 7.59 -15.37 31.98
N VAL A 206 7.89 -14.72 30.85
CA VAL A 206 8.58 -13.43 30.81
C VAL A 206 7.81 -12.38 31.62
N ILE A 207 6.51 -12.17 31.30
CA ILE A 207 5.67 -11.18 32.00
C ILE A 207 5.47 -11.57 33.47
N VAL A 208 5.18 -12.85 33.74
CA VAL A 208 5.00 -13.35 35.12
C VAL A 208 6.25 -13.10 35.97
N ASN A 209 7.44 -13.32 35.41
CA ASN A 209 8.69 -13.09 36.11
C ASN A 209 8.95 -11.59 36.37
N LEU A 210 8.59 -10.71 35.44
CA LEU A 210 8.71 -9.26 35.63
C LEU A 210 7.83 -8.76 36.78
N VAL A 211 6.58 -9.23 36.85
CA VAL A 211 5.68 -8.94 37.98
C VAL A 211 6.22 -9.50 39.30
N ASN A 212 6.64 -10.76 39.32
CA ASN A 212 7.19 -11.39 40.53
C ASN A 212 8.46 -10.70 41.05
N LYS A 213 9.27 -10.12 40.16
CA LYS A 213 10.46 -9.33 40.50
C LYS A 213 10.12 -7.88 40.91
N GLY A 214 8.88 -7.44 40.76
CA GLY A 214 8.44 -6.06 41.00
C GLY A 214 8.98 -5.06 39.97
N LEU A 215 9.25 -5.51 38.74
CA LEU A 215 9.71 -4.66 37.64
C LEU A 215 8.56 -4.08 36.81
N ILE A 216 7.36 -4.67 36.90
CA ILE A 216 6.10 -4.19 36.35
C ILE A 216 5.04 -4.40 37.43
N ASP A 217 4.13 -3.44 37.57
CA ASP A 217 3.00 -3.57 38.50
C ASP A 217 1.92 -4.52 37.96
N GLU A 218 1.37 -5.39 38.81
CA GLU A 218 0.28 -6.31 38.43
C GLU A 218 -0.96 -5.52 37.92
N GLU A 219 -1.24 -4.35 38.50
CA GLU A 219 -2.31 -3.46 38.04
C GLU A 219 -2.11 -2.97 36.60
N ARG A 220 -0.86 -2.79 36.15
CA ARG A 220 -0.57 -2.43 34.75
C ARG A 220 -0.91 -3.58 33.82
N VAL A 221 -0.63 -4.82 34.21
CA VAL A 221 -1.00 -6.02 33.45
C VAL A 221 -2.53 -6.19 33.42
N ASP A 222 -3.21 -6.02 34.55
CA ASP A 222 -4.67 -6.09 34.64
C ASP A 222 -5.36 -5.08 33.71
N LEU A 223 -4.80 -3.87 33.58
CA LEU A 223 -5.29 -2.86 32.65
C LEU A 223 -5.17 -3.32 31.18
N SER A 224 -4.02 -3.89 30.79
CA SER A 224 -3.84 -4.44 29.43
C SER A 224 -4.80 -5.58 29.14
N VAL A 225 -4.95 -6.51 30.09
CA VAL A 225 -5.90 -7.64 29.98
C VAL A 225 -7.33 -7.11 29.86
N THR A 226 -7.71 -6.11 30.64
CA THR A 226 -9.05 -5.52 30.59
C THR A 226 -9.36 -4.94 29.21
N ARG A 227 -8.41 -4.22 28.59
CA ARG A 227 -8.58 -3.65 27.24
C ARG A 227 -8.71 -4.73 26.17
N LEU A 228 -7.79 -5.70 26.16
CA LEU A 228 -7.81 -6.81 25.21
C LEU A 228 -9.09 -7.65 25.33
N VAL A 229 -9.46 -8.02 26.55
CA VAL A 229 -10.62 -8.88 26.79
C VAL A 229 -11.93 -8.12 26.51
N LYS A 230 -11.99 -6.81 26.79
CA LYS A 230 -13.13 -5.97 26.38
C LYS A 230 -13.33 -6.00 24.86
N GLU A 231 -12.27 -5.83 24.08
CA GLU A 231 -12.33 -5.94 22.61
C GLU A 231 -12.86 -7.30 22.14
N GLN A 232 -12.59 -8.38 22.88
CA GLN A 232 -13.09 -9.73 22.56
C GLN A 232 -14.54 -9.98 23.02
N PHE A 233 -14.97 -9.37 24.13
CA PHE A 233 -16.33 -9.52 24.64
C PHE A 233 -17.35 -8.74 23.82
N GLN A 234 -17.00 -7.55 23.33
CA GLN A 234 -17.95 -6.68 22.64
C GLN A 234 -18.55 -7.32 21.37
N PRO A 235 -17.79 -8.06 20.53
CA PRO A 235 -18.35 -8.81 19.41
C PRO A 235 -19.08 -10.11 19.77
N GLY A 236 -19.25 -10.41 21.06
CA GLY A 236 -19.96 -11.61 21.52
C GLY A 236 -19.20 -12.91 21.29
N LEU A 237 -17.86 -12.87 21.19
CA LEU A 237 -17.05 -14.07 20.91
C LEU A 237 -17.22 -15.15 22.00
N PHE A 238 -17.48 -14.74 23.25
CA PHE A 238 -17.71 -15.65 24.37
C PHE A 238 -19.12 -16.26 24.37
N GLU A 239 -20.10 -15.58 23.76
CA GLU A 239 -21.48 -16.06 23.60
C GLU A 239 -21.64 -16.97 22.38
N ASN A 240 -21.01 -16.63 21.25
CA ASN A 240 -21.04 -17.43 20.04
C ASN A 240 -19.82 -17.20 19.12
N THR A 241 -18.88 -18.14 19.13
CA THR A 241 -17.67 -18.13 18.27
C THR A 241 -17.90 -18.81 16.90
N TYR A 242 -18.99 -19.57 16.71
CA TYR A 242 -19.17 -20.41 15.52
C TYR A 242 -19.94 -19.71 14.40
N VAL A 243 -19.58 -20.07 13.16
CA VAL A 243 -20.27 -19.62 11.94
C VAL A 243 -21.06 -20.74 11.28
N ASP A 244 -22.02 -20.36 10.44
CA ASP A 244 -22.75 -21.27 9.57
C ASP A 244 -21.96 -21.47 8.27
N VAL A 245 -21.42 -22.68 8.09
CA VAL A 245 -20.57 -23.02 6.94
C VAL A 245 -21.34 -22.98 5.62
N ASP A 246 -22.61 -23.38 5.62
CA ASP A 246 -23.42 -23.40 4.39
C ASP A 246 -23.70 -21.96 3.96
N LYS A 247 -24.05 -21.08 4.91
CA LYS A 247 -24.23 -19.65 4.62
C LYS A 247 -22.93 -18.97 4.18
N ALA A 248 -21.79 -19.31 4.78
CA ALA A 248 -20.50 -18.76 4.39
C ALA A 248 -20.14 -19.09 2.93
N GLN A 249 -20.50 -20.29 2.45
CA GLN A 249 -20.29 -20.68 1.05
C GLN A 249 -21.16 -19.91 0.06
N GLU A 250 -22.34 -19.45 0.48
CA GLU A 250 -23.22 -18.63 -0.35
C GLU A 250 -22.73 -17.18 -0.47
N ILE A 251 -22.11 -16.65 0.60
CA ILE A 251 -21.67 -15.25 0.68
C ILE A 251 -20.31 -15.05 0.03
N LEU A 252 -19.33 -15.90 0.36
CA LEU A 252 -17.92 -15.66 0.03
C LEU A 252 -17.68 -15.68 -1.48
N GLY A 253 -17.17 -14.58 -2.04
CA GLY A 253 -16.77 -14.49 -3.44
C GLY A 253 -17.94 -14.67 -4.42
N ASN A 254 -19.15 -14.31 -4.00
CA ASN A 254 -20.33 -14.43 -4.86
C ASN A 254 -20.25 -13.48 -6.08
N ALA A 255 -21.08 -13.72 -7.09
CA ALA A 255 -21.03 -12.99 -8.34
C ALA A 255 -21.34 -11.49 -8.20
N GLU A 256 -22.19 -11.10 -7.25
CA GLU A 256 -22.52 -9.69 -6.99
C GLU A 256 -21.33 -8.96 -6.36
N HIS A 257 -20.67 -9.58 -5.38
CA HIS A 257 -19.44 -9.04 -4.79
C HIS A 257 -18.32 -8.90 -5.82
N GLN A 258 -18.15 -9.93 -6.66
CA GLN A 258 -17.15 -9.88 -7.74
C GLN A 258 -17.43 -8.77 -8.75
N GLU A 259 -18.70 -8.53 -9.12
CA GLU A 259 -19.07 -7.42 -10.01
C GLU A 259 -18.70 -6.05 -9.41
N ARG A 260 -18.90 -5.87 -8.09
CA ARG A 260 -18.50 -4.65 -7.39
C ARG A 260 -16.98 -4.51 -7.28
N ALA A 261 -16.25 -5.60 -7.04
CA ALA A 261 -14.79 -5.60 -7.05
C ALA A 261 -14.23 -5.24 -8.44
N ASP A 262 -14.81 -5.78 -9.51
CA ASP A 262 -14.46 -5.44 -10.89
C ASP A 262 -14.75 -3.98 -11.21
N TYR A 263 -15.88 -3.46 -10.74
CA TYR A 263 -16.20 -2.03 -10.86
C TYR A 263 -15.19 -1.14 -10.14
N ALA A 264 -14.72 -1.55 -8.95
CA ALA A 264 -13.68 -0.82 -8.23
C ALA A 264 -12.34 -0.81 -8.97
N GLN A 265 -11.92 -1.95 -9.52
CA GLN A 265 -10.72 -2.04 -10.36
C GLN A 265 -10.81 -1.16 -11.61
N LYS A 266 -11.94 -1.17 -12.32
CA LYS A 266 -12.12 -0.29 -13.49
C LYS A 266 -12.05 1.20 -13.12
N LYS A 267 -12.55 1.56 -11.93
CA LYS A 267 -12.48 2.93 -11.40
C LYS A 267 -11.09 3.36 -10.92
N SER A 268 -10.20 2.43 -10.58
CA SER A 268 -8.85 2.78 -10.10
C SER A 268 -7.87 3.10 -11.24
N VAL A 269 -8.20 2.75 -12.49
CA VAL A 269 -7.33 3.03 -13.65
C VAL A 269 -7.23 4.54 -13.90
N VAL A 270 -5.99 5.06 -13.85
CA VAL A 270 -5.66 6.47 -14.10
C VAL A 270 -5.06 6.61 -15.50
N LEU A 271 -5.64 7.47 -16.33
CA LEU A 271 -5.05 7.84 -17.62
C LEU A 271 -4.08 9.01 -17.44
N LEU A 272 -2.79 8.75 -17.47
CA LEU A 272 -1.76 9.79 -17.28
C LEU A 272 -1.53 10.60 -18.55
N GLN A 273 -1.47 9.91 -19.69
CA GLN A 273 -1.17 10.50 -20.99
C GLN A 273 -2.04 9.85 -22.07
N ASN A 274 -2.50 10.64 -23.04
CA ASN A 274 -3.25 10.16 -24.20
C ASN A 274 -3.01 11.05 -25.43
N THR A 275 -1.81 10.94 -26.01
CA THR A 275 -1.38 11.67 -27.20
C THR A 275 -2.23 11.24 -28.41
N ASP A 276 -2.64 12.20 -29.25
CA ASP A 276 -3.45 11.98 -30.46
C ASP A 276 -4.72 11.12 -30.28
N LYS A 277 -5.22 11.03 -29.04
CA LYS A 277 -6.36 10.18 -28.65
C LYS A 277 -6.15 8.70 -29.02
N THR A 278 -4.96 8.16 -28.75
CA THR A 278 -4.65 6.72 -28.91
C THR A 278 -5.65 5.82 -28.16
N LEU A 279 -6.10 6.24 -26.97
CA LEU A 279 -7.17 5.58 -26.23
C LEU A 279 -8.51 6.36 -26.30
N PRO A 280 -9.66 5.65 -26.31
CA PRO A 280 -9.79 4.19 -26.33
C PRO A 280 -9.33 3.60 -27.67
N LEU A 281 -8.87 2.35 -27.66
CA LEU A 281 -8.45 1.64 -28.87
C LEU A 281 -9.58 1.63 -29.90
N ALA A 282 -9.23 1.79 -31.18
CA ALA A 282 -10.22 1.78 -32.25
C ALA A 282 -11.02 0.47 -32.23
N LYS A 283 -12.36 0.57 -32.25
CA LYS A 283 -13.22 -0.62 -32.24
C LYS A 283 -13.12 -1.38 -33.56
N PRO A 284 -12.75 -2.67 -33.54
CA PRO A 284 -12.85 -3.54 -34.71
C PRO A 284 -14.28 -3.56 -35.24
N ASN A 285 -14.45 -3.63 -36.55
CA ASN A 285 -15.75 -3.83 -37.19
C ASN A 285 -15.59 -4.66 -38.48
N ALA A 286 -16.72 -5.01 -39.11
CA ALA A 286 -16.74 -5.87 -40.29
C ALA A 286 -15.87 -5.36 -41.46
N ASP A 287 -15.64 -4.05 -41.54
CA ASP A 287 -14.87 -3.41 -42.61
C ASP A 287 -13.41 -3.13 -42.21
N LYS A 288 -13.09 -3.15 -40.91
CA LYS A 288 -11.76 -2.87 -40.37
C LYS A 288 -11.46 -3.75 -39.14
N ALA A 289 -10.67 -4.79 -39.35
CA ALA A 289 -9.99 -5.48 -38.25
C ALA A 289 -8.97 -4.54 -37.60
N VAL A 290 -8.68 -4.76 -36.31
CA VAL A 290 -7.61 -4.05 -35.59
C VAL A 290 -6.69 -5.10 -35.02
N SER A 291 -5.42 -5.06 -35.44
CA SER A 291 -4.39 -5.96 -34.95
C SER A 291 -3.74 -5.37 -33.71
N LEU A 292 -3.66 -6.17 -32.65
CA LEU A 292 -3.19 -5.78 -31.33
C LEU A 292 -2.03 -6.67 -30.91
N TYR A 293 -0.88 -6.08 -30.62
CA TYR A 293 0.23 -6.77 -30.00
C TYR A 293 0.17 -6.58 -28.48
N VAL A 294 0.25 -7.65 -27.70
CA VAL A 294 0.21 -7.56 -26.22
C VAL A 294 1.48 -8.12 -25.60
N MET A 295 1.88 -7.56 -24.46
CA MET A 295 3.02 -8.07 -23.69
C MET A 295 2.82 -7.83 -22.19
N GLY A 296 3.16 -8.82 -21.37
CA GLY A 296 2.89 -8.84 -19.93
C GLY A 296 1.40 -9.02 -19.59
N MET A 297 0.61 -9.50 -20.56
CA MET A 297 -0.84 -9.53 -20.55
C MET A 297 -1.35 -10.82 -21.18
N ASP A 298 -2.38 -11.43 -20.57
CA ASP A 298 -2.99 -12.65 -21.10
C ASP A 298 -3.65 -12.39 -22.47
N GLU A 299 -3.06 -13.00 -23.51
CA GLU A 299 -3.55 -12.87 -24.90
C GLU A 299 -4.95 -13.44 -25.10
N THR A 300 -5.38 -14.40 -24.29
CA THR A 300 -6.72 -14.98 -24.38
C THR A 300 -7.77 -14.01 -23.86
N ILE A 301 -7.44 -13.20 -22.85
CA ILE A 301 -8.32 -12.16 -22.32
C ILE A 301 -8.37 -10.96 -23.29
N ALA A 302 -7.22 -10.55 -23.83
CA ALA A 302 -7.15 -9.46 -24.81
C ALA A 302 -7.87 -9.82 -26.12
N GLY A 303 -7.77 -11.09 -26.53
CA GLY A 303 -8.38 -11.65 -27.75
C GLY A 303 -9.80 -12.17 -27.57
N ASP A 304 -10.44 -11.92 -26.42
CA ASP A 304 -11.83 -12.30 -26.18
C ASP A 304 -12.75 -11.72 -27.28
N GLU A 305 -13.68 -12.55 -27.77
CA GLU A 305 -14.58 -12.21 -28.87
C GLU A 305 -15.40 -10.94 -28.63
N ARG A 306 -15.62 -10.58 -27.35
CA ARG A 306 -16.33 -9.35 -26.97
C ARG A 306 -15.60 -8.07 -27.38
N TYR A 307 -14.28 -8.12 -27.58
CA TYR A 307 -13.46 -6.99 -28.00
C TYR A 307 -13.15 -7.00 -29.49
N GLY A 308 -13.01 -8.20 -30.09
CA GLY A 308 -12.85 -8.39 -31.53
C GLY A 308 -11.47 -8.04 -32.11
N PHE A 309 -10.45 -7.92 -31.27
CA PHE A 309 -9.06 -7.65 -31.71
C PHE A 309 -8.40 -8.91 -32.27
N ASP A 310 -7.56 -8.74 -33.29
CA ASP A 310 -6.66 -9.79 -33.76
C ASP A 310 -5.35 -9.72 -32.97
N VAL A 311 -5.22 -10.57 -31.94
CA VAL A 311 -4.17 -10.46 -30.93
C VAL A 311 -2.96 -11.31 -31.26
N THR A 312 -1.77 -10.74 -31.10
CA THR A 312 -0.49 -11.45 -31.10
C THR A 312 0.21 -11.21 -29.77
N SER A 313 0.56 -12.27 -29.03
CA SER A 313 1.42 -12.13 -27.86
C SER A 313 2.87 -11.91 -28.24
N GLY A 314 3.48 -10.99 -27.48
CA GLY A 314 4.89 -10.73 -27.42
C GLY A 314 5.60 -11.40 -26.25
N ASP A 315 4.89 -12.14 -25.42
CA ASP A 315 5.45 -12.87 -24.28
C ASP A 315 6.23 -14.10 -24.77
N TYR A 316 7.26 -14.46 -24.02
CA TYR A 316 8.19 -15.52 -24.37
C TYR A 316 8.79 -16.16 -23.12
N GLU A 317 9.26 -17.39 -23.26
CA GLU A 317 9.88 -18.14 -22.16
C GLU A 317 11.36 -17.79 -21.99
N ASP A 318 11.90 -18.05 -20.80
CA ASP A 318 13.30 -17.80 -20.49
C ASP A 318 14.24 -18.51 -21.49
N GLY A 319 15.13 -17.73 -22.10
CA GLY A 319 16.09 -18.21 -23.09
C GLY A 319 15.57 -18.19 -24.54
N GLU A 320 14.31 -17.84 -24.76
CA GLU A 320 13.77 -17.56 -26.08
C GLU A 320 13.96 -16.09 -26.47
N ALA A 321 13.90 -15.82 -27.77
CA ALA A 321 13.88 -14.46 -28.27
C ALA A 321 12.44 -13.96 -28.32
N ARG A 322 12.23 -12.73 -27.86
CA ARG A 322 10.95 -12.04 -27.99
C ARG A 322 10.41 -12.08 -29.43
N PRO A 323 9.16 -12.50 -29.67
CA PRO A 323 8.50 -12.34 -30.95
C PRO A 323 8.49 -10.87 -31.41
N PRO A 324 8.92 -10.54 -32.64
CA PRO A 324 8.85 -9.17 -33.13
C PRO A 324 7.39 -8.76 -33.37
N VAL A 325 7.10 -7.47 -33.31
CA VAL A 325 5.77 -6.95 -33.68
C VAL A 325 5.50 -7.23 -35.17
N PRO A 326 4.40 -7.91 -35.54
CA PRO A 326 4.06 -8.16 -36.94
C PRO A 326 3.92 -6.87 -37.76
N ALA A 327 4.28 -6.93 -39.04
CA ALA A 327 4.11 -5.79 -39.93
C ALA A 327 2.62 -5.48 -40.14
N GLY A 328 2.21 -4.24 -39.88
CA GLY A 328 0.83 -3.80 -40.01
C GLY A 328 -0.02 -3.90 -38.75
N THR A 329 0.58 -4.26 -37.60
CA THR A 329 -0.09 -4.12 -36.29
C THR A 329 -0.53 -2.68 -36.05
N ASP A 330 -1.76 -2.46 -35.58
CA ASP A 330 -2.32 -1.13 -35.34
C ASP A 330 -1.87 -0.55 -33.99
N TYR A 331 -1.87 -1.38 -32.93
CA TYR A 331 -1.51 -0.96 -31.58
C TYR A 331 -0.67 -2.01 -30.83
N ALA A 332 0.14 -1.55 -29.89
CA ALA A 332 0.78 -2.40 -28.88
C ALA A 332 0.30 -2.00 -27.49
N VAL A 333 -0.08 -2.97 -26.66
CA VAL A 333 -0.39 -2.77 -25.23
C VAL A 333 0.64 -3.54 -24.42
N ILE A 334 1.40 -2.82 -23.60
CA ILE A 334 2.43 -3.40 -22.75
C ILE A 334 2.05 -3.19 -21.29
N ARG A 335 1.85 -4.27 -20.54
CA ARG A 335 1.70 -4.25 -19.09
C ARG A 335 3.06 -4.28 -18.43
N VAL A 336 3.45 -3.15 -17.85
CA VAL A 336 4.74 -2.97 -17.19
C VAL A 336 4.56 -3.21 -15.68
N ARG A 337 5.29 -4.18 -15.15
CA ARG A 337 5.37 -4.48 -13.72
C ARG A 337 6.78 -4.16 -13.25
N VAL A 338 6.87 -3.58 -12.06
CA VAL A 338 8.15 -3.33 -11.39
C VAL A 338 8.10 -4.06 -10.05
N SER A 339 9.10 -4.91 -9.84
CA SER A 339 9.28 -5.69 -8.62
C SER A 339 10.71 -5.51 -8.09
N ASN A 340 10.97 -6.02 -6.90
CA ASN A 340 12.32 -6.18 -6.40
C ASN A 340 12.69 -7.66 -6.47
N GLU A 341 13.70 -7.99 -7.28
CA GLU A 341 14.23 -9.35 -7.46
C GLU A 341 15.75 -9.29 -7.44
N GLY A 342 16.43 -10.38 -7.03
CA GLY A 342 17.89 -10.39 -6.82
C GLY A 342 18.31 -10.33 -5.35
N ALA A 343 17.35 -10.57 -4.45
CA ALA A 343 17.39 -10.48 -3.00
C ALA A 343 18.76 -10.71 -2.38
N ASN A 344 19.29 -9.64 -1.77
CA ASN A 344 19.92 -9.83 -0.47
C ASN A 344 18.96 -10.71 0.37
N PRO A 345 19.33 -11.95 0.72
CA PRO A 345 18.43 -12.88 1.41
C PRO A 345 18.01 -12.37 2.80
N GLU A 346 18.65 -11.32 3.29
CA GLU A 346 18.31 -10.63 4.53
C GLU A 346 17.04 -9.76 4.39
N LEU A 347 16.66 -9.36 3.16
CA LEU A 347 15.47 -8.54 2.90
C LEU A 347 14.16 -9.36 2.83
N ILE A 348 13.82 -10.04 3.93
CA ILE A 348 12.67 -10.97 4.00
C ILE A 348 11.28 -10.31 3.84
N PHE A 349 11.16 -9.01 4.10
CA PHE A 349 9.95 -8.20 3.91
C PHE A 349 9.93 -7.46 2.56
N GLY A 350 10.94 -7.67 1.72
CA GLY A 350 11.09 -7.00 0.42
C GLY A 350 11.82 -5.65 0.51
N GLY A 351 11.83 -4.93 -0.60
CA GLY A 351 12.60 -3.70 -0.75
C GLY A 351 13.73 -3.82 -1.76
N ALA A 352 14.21 -2.67 -2.23
CA ALA A 352 15.46 -2.58 -2.95
C ALA A 352 16.63 -2.76 -1.98
N ASN A 353 17.82 -3.05 -2.52
CA ASN A 353 19.03 -3.04 -1.72
C ASN A 353 19.25 -1.65 -1.10
N PRO A 354 19.89 -1.54 0.07
CA PRO A 354 20.07 -0.26 0.76
C PRO A 354 20.78 0.81 -0.08
N ASP A 355 21.70 0.40 -0.96
CA ASP A 355 22.43 1.28 -1.88
C ASP A 355 21.67 1.59 -3.19
N GLU A 356 20.48 1.01 -3.37
CA GLU A 356 19.63 1.16 -4.56
C GLU A 356 18.24 1.76 -4.24
N LEU A 357 17.99 2.19 -3.00
CA LEU A 357 16.72 2.80 -2.58
C LEU A 357 16.35 4.05 -3.39
N ASP A 358 17.36 4.82 -3.82
CA ASP A 358 17.18 6.05 -4.58
C ASP A 358 16.88 5.81 -6.09
N LEU A 359 16.94 4.56 -6.56
CA LEU A 359 16.81 4.23 -7.98
C LEU A 359 15.35 4.02 -8.39
N LEU A 360 14.60 5.11 -8.55
CA LEU A 360 13.19 5.06 -8.98
C LEU A 360 12.96 5.41 -10.45
N ALA A 361 13.99 5.83 -11.18
CA ALA A 361 13.90 6.05 -12.62
C ALA A 361 13.97 4.74 -13.38
N PHE A 362 13.12 4.56 -14.40
CA PHE A 362 13.08 3.34 -15.20
C PHE A 362 14.45 2.98 -15.81
N SER A 363 15.20 3.97 -16.30
CA SER A 363 16.55 3.71 -16.84
C SER A 363 17.56 3.28 -15.78
N GLN A 364 17.42 3.75 -14.53
CA GLN A 364 18.27 3.33 -13.42
C GLN A 364 17.89 1.92 -12.95
N MET A 365 16.59 1.69 -12.70
CA MET A 365 16.03 0.39 -12.30
C MET A 365 16.40 -0.73 -13.28
N ALA A 366 16.42 -0.44 -14.58
CA ALA A 366 16.79 -1.42 -15.61
C ALA A 366 18.24 -1.94 -15.51
N THR A 367 19.10 -1.26 -14.75
CA THR A 367 20.51 -1.63 -14.54
C THR A 367 20.83 -2.02 -13.09
N ALA A 368 19.84 -1.92 -12.20
CA ALA A 368 20.00 -2.21 -10.78
C ALA A 368 20.04 -3.72 -10.52
N ALA A 369 20.60 -4.10 -9.38
CA ALA A 369 20.69 -5.48 -8.93
C ALA A 369 19.41 -5.97 -8.25
N SER A 370 18.69 -5.07 -7.57
CA SER A 370 17.50 -5.38 -6.76
C SER A 370 16.18 -4.92 -7.37
N TRP A 371 16.22 -4.36 -8.57
CA TRP A 371 15.04 -3.90 -9.30
C TRP A 371 14.82 -4.74 -10.56
N LYS A 372 13.57 -5.08 -10.85
CA LYS A 372 13.20 -5.76 -12.07
C LYS A 372 12.01 -5.08 -12.72
N ILE A 373 12.15 -4.81 -14.01
CA ILE A 373 11.08 -4.31 -14.88
C ILE A 373 10.69 -5.45 -15.81
N GLU A 374 9.41 -5.80 -15.80
CA GLU A 374 8.85 -6.84 -16.64
C GLU A 374 7.69 -6.30 -17.47
N PRO A 375 7.72 -6.43 -18.80
CA PRO A 375 8.85 -6.84 -19.65
C PRO A 375 10.07 -5.92 -19.50
N SER A 376 11.26 -6.38 -19.92
CA SER A 376 12.48 -5.59 -19.76
C SER A 376 12.37 -4.21 -20.44
N LEU A 377 13.01 -3.17 -19.89
CA LEU A 377 12.99 -1.84 -20.51
C LEU A 377 13.49 -1.89 -21.96
N THR A 378 14.45 -2.77 -22.26
CA THR A 378 14.95 -3.00 -23.62
C THR A 378 13.86 -3.53 -24.55
N ASP A 379 13.05 -4.48 -24.10
CA ASP A 379 11.95 -5.05 -24.89
C ASP A 379 10.81 -4.05 -25.08
N ILE A 380 10.48 -3.27 -24.05
CA ILE A 380 9.52 -2.17 -24.14
C ILE A 380 9.97 -1.20 -25.25
N GLN A 381 11.23 -0.77 -25.21
CA GLN A 381 11.80 0.12 -26.22
C GLN A 381 11.84 -0.52 -27.61
N ALA A 382 12.11 -1.83 -27.71
CA ALA A 382 12.10 -2.54 -28.97
C ALA A 382 10.71 -2.55 -29.62
N VAL A 383 9.66 -2.87 -28.85
CA VAL A 383 8.27 -2.81 -29.33
C VAL A 383 7.91 -1.40 -29.78
N MET A 384 8.21 -0.38 -28.97
CA MET A 384 7.96 1.02 -29.33
C MET A 384 8.66 1.43 -30.63
N ASN A 385 9.86 0.90 -30.89
CA ASN A 385 10.60 1.16 -32.13
C ASN A 385 10.03 0.41 -33.34
N GLU A 386 9.49 -0.80 -33.15
CA GLU A 386 8.93 -1.65 -34.21
C GLU A 386 7.59 -1.13 -34.73
N ILE A 387 6.70 -0.70 -33.83
CA ILE A 387 5.32 -0.26 -34.18
C ILE A 387 5.16 1.27 -34.25
N GLY A 388 6.10 2.02 -33.69
CA GLY A 388 5.96 3.46 -33.43
C GLY A 388 5.48 3.71 -32.01
N ALA A 389 6.16 4.62 -31.30
CA ALA A 389 5.86 4.92 -29.91
C ALA A 389 4.43 5.46 -29.75
N GLU A 390 3.97 6.27 -30.70
CA GLU A 390 2.62 6.83 -30.78
C GLU A 390 1.50 5.76 -30.85
N ASN A 391 1.82 4.55 -31.31
CA ASN A 391 0.90 3.42 -31.39
C ASN A 391 1.01 2.47 -30.18
N THR A 392 1.85 2.80 -29.20
CA THR A 392 2.07 1.99 -28.00
C THR A 392 1.30 2.57 -26.80
N VAL A 393 0.63 1.69 -26.07
CA VAL A 393 -0.01 1.97 -24.77
C VAL A 393 0.76 1.27 -23.68
N LEU A 394 1.21 2.02 -22.68
CA LEU A 394 1.88 1.48 -21.49
C LEU A 394 0.89 1.44 -20.33
N SER A 395 0.62 0.25 -19.80
CA SER A 395 -0.11 0.05 -18.55
C SER A 395 0.89 -0.27 -17.43
N ILE A 396 1.22 0.72 -16.62
CA ILE A 396 2.26 0.61 -15.59
C ILE A 396 1.60 0.31 -14.23
N ASN A 397 2.02 -0.77 -13.60
CA ASN A 397 1.66 -1.07 -12.22
C ASN A 397 2.54 -0.26 -11.26
N PHE A 398 2.09 0.94 -10.88
CA PHE A 398 2.78 1.78 -9.91
C PHE A 398 2.56 1.24 -8.48
N ARG A 399 3.57 0.56 -7.95
CA ARG A 399 3.67 0.23 -6.52
C ARG A 399 4.39 1.32 -5.71
N GLN A 400 5.17 2.15 -6.40
CA GLN A 400 5.84 3.34 -5.88
C GLN A 400 5.77 4.43 -6.97
N PRO A 401 5.97 5.71 -6.62
CA PRO A 401 5.98 6.82 -7.57
C PRO A 401 7.25 6.81 -8.45
N PHE A 402 7.30 5.89 -9.42
CA PHE A 402 8.41 5.75 -10.36
C PHE A 402 8.60 6.97 -11.26
N VAL A 403 9.84 7.22 -11.67
CA VAL A 403 10.19 8.33 -12.57
C VAL A 403 10.23 7.85 -14.02
N LEU A 404 9.38 8.47 -14.85
CA LEU A 404 9.38 8.29 -16.31
C LEU A 404 10.46 9.17 -16.96
N ASP A 405 11.73 8.83 -16.71
CA ASP A 405 12.88 9.61 -17.16
C ASP A 405 13.06 9.59 -18.70
N ASP A 406 13.74 10.60 -19.25
CA ASP A 406 13.88 10.74 -20.71
C ASP A 406 14.63 9.57 -21.37
N ALA A 407 15.57 8.94 -20.66
CA ALA A 407 16.34 7.82 -21.19
C ALA A 407 15.50 6.53 -21.32
N SER A 408 14.42 6.40 -20.51
CA SER A 408 13.45 5.32 -20.64
C SER A 408 12.65 5.37 -21.94
N ASN A 409 12.51 6.54 -22.56
CA ASN A 409 11.62 6.83 -23.70
C ASN A 409 10.12 6.57 -23.47
N MET A 410 9.70 6.15 -22.27
CA MET A 410 8.30 5.73 -22.02
C MET A 410 7.29 6.85 -22.24
N LYS A 411 7.67 8.12 -21.96
CA LYS A 411 6.83 9.31 -22.23
C LYS A 411 6.52 9.54 -23.72
N LYS A 412 7.22 8.88 -24.65
CA LYS A 412 6.93 8.96 -26.08
C LYS A 412 5.76 8.07 -26.51
N SER A 413 5.28 7.20 -25.63
CA SER A 413 4.15 6.31 -25.92
C SER A 413 2.87 7.10 -26.25
N GLY A 414 1.99 6.53 -27.05
CA GLY A 414 0.69 7.11 -27.38
C GLY A 414 -0.18 7.32 -26.14
N ALA A 415 -0.20 6.35 -25.22
CA ALA A 415 -0.90 6.50 -23.95
C ALA A 415 -0.18 5.81 -22.78
N ILE A 416 -0.40 6.33 -21.58
CA ILE A 416 0.12 5.77 -20.33
C ILE A 416 -1.02 5.67 -19.31
N LEU A 417 -1.21 4.48 -18.76
CA LEU A 417 -2.14 4.17 -17.67
C LEU A 417 -1.36 3.82 -16.40
N ALA A 418 -1.77 4.33 -15.25
CA ALA A 418 -1.40 3.79 -13.94
C ALA A 418 -2.49 2.84 -13.45
N THR A 419 -2.12 1.60 -13.12
CA THR A 419 -3.11 0.52 -12.94
C THR A 419 -3.11 -0.19 -11.59
N PHE A 420 -2.15 0.04 -10.68
CA PHE A 420 -2.20 -0.42 -9.28
C PHE A 420 -2.68 -1.89 -9.08
N GLY A 421 -2.29 -2.80 -9.96
CA GLY A 421 -2.65 -4.22 -9.89
C GLY A 421 -3.99 -4.63 -10.53
N VAL A 422 -4.65 -3.77 -11.31
CA VAL A 422 -5.90 -4.10 -12.03
C VAL A 422 -5.75 -5.35 -12.90
N SER A 423 -6.76 -6.22 -12.93
CA SER A 423 -6.76 -7.45 -13.75
C SER A 423 -6.76 -7.15 -15.26
N ASP A 424 -6.32 -8.13 -16.07
CA ASP A 424 -6.34 -7.99 -17.53
C ASP A 424 -7.76 -7.76 -18.08
N SER A 425 -8.77 -8.43 -17.50
CA SER A 425 -10.16 -8.28 -17.91
C SER A 425 -10.67 -6.85 -17.68
N ASN A 426 -10.44 -6.30 -16.48
CA ASN A 426 -10.86 -4.95 -16.13
C ASN A 426 -10.06 -3.87 -16.87
N LEU A 427 -8.77 -4.12 -17.15
CA LEU A 427 -7.97 -3.25 -17.99
C LEU A 427 -8.52 -3.20 -19.44
N MET A 428 -8.92 -4.35 -20.01
CA MET A 428 -9.49 -4.38 -21.36
C MET A 428 -10.82 -3.62 -21.48
N GLU A 429 -11.65 -3.62 -20.44
CA GLU A 429 -12.87 -2.80 -20.43
C GLU A 429 -12.53 -1.30 -20.57
N VAL A 430 -11.42 -0.85 -19.96
CA VAL A 430 -10.93 0.52 -20.12
C VAL A 430 -10.35 0.71 -21.52
N LEU A 431 -9.37 -0.11 -21.92
CA LEU A 431 -8.67 0.02 -23.21
C LEU A 431 -9.62 0.03 -24.42
N SER A 432 -10.67 -0.78 -24.40
CA SER A 432 -11.69 -0.88 -25.47
C SER A 432 -12.73 0.24 -25.45
N GLY A 433 -12.72 1.10 -24.42
CA GLY A 433 -13.70 2.17 -24.22
C GLY A 433 -15.07 1.69 -23.77
N ASN A 434 -15.20 0.47 -23.28
CA ASN A 434 -16.41 0.00 -22.61
C ASN A 434 -16.58 0.63 -21.22
N PHE A 435 -15.48 1.04 -20.60
CA PHE A 435 -15.43 1.82 -19.38
C PHE A 435 -14.50 3.03 -19.56
N ALA A 436 -14.94 4.23 -19.20
CA ALA A 436 -14.09 5.41 -19.26
C ALA A 436 -13.17 5.47 -18.02
N PRO A 437 -11.87 5.77 -18.18
CA PRO A 437 -10.96 5.93 -17.05
C PRO A 437 -11.44 7.07 -16.16
N GLN A 438 -11.40 6.83 -14.85
CA GLN A 438 -11.91 7.75 -13.82
C GLN A 438 -10.94 7.92 -12.65
N GLY A 439 -9.92 7.07 -12.56
CA GLY A 439 -8.94 7.11 -11.49
C GLY A 439 -8.15 8.41 -11.54
N LYS A 440 -7.70 8.84 -10.36
CA LYS A 440 -6.77 9.95 -10.17
C LYS A 440 -5.54 9.45 -9.43
N LEU A 441 -4.37 10.02 -9.71
CA LEU A 441 -3.15 9.67 -9.03
C LEU A 441 -3.27 9.93 -7.51
N PRO A 442 -2.98 8.93 -6.65
CA PRO A 442 -3.01 9.10 -5.19
C PRO A 442 -1.75 9.76 -4.62
N PHE A 443 -0.72 9.95 -5.46
CA PHE A 443 0.54 10.63 -5.17
C PHE A 443 1.06 11.32 -6.43
N ALA A 444 1.84 12.38 -6.28
CA ALA A 444 2.52 13.02 -7.39
C ALA A 444 3.64 12.14 -7.96
N LEU A 445 3.95 12.33 -9.24
CA LEU A 445 5.10 11.72 -9.91
C LEU A 445 6.16 12.77 -10.18
N ALA A 446 7.39 12.49 -9.76
CA ALA A 446 8.53 13.35 -10.02
C ALA A 446 8.96 13.29 -11.51
N ASN A 447 9.52 14.39 -12.01
CA ASN A 447 10.00 14.49 -13.39
C ASN A 447 11.44 14.01 -13.60
N SER A 448 12.17 13.75 -12.52
CA SER A 448 13.57 13.35 -12.56
C SER A 448 13.97 12.54 -11.32
N ALA A 449 15.03 11.75 -11.44
CA ALA A 449 15.62 11.06 -10.29
C ALA A 449 16.15 12.05 -9.22
N GLN A 450 16.59 13.25 -9.64
CA GLN A 450 17.09 14.25 -8.70
C GLN A 450 15.97 14.81 -7.81
N ALA A 451 14.76 14.94 -8.35
CA ALA A 451 13.59 15.37 -7.57
C ALA A 451 13.25 14.36 -6.46
N ILE A 452 13.41 13.06 -6.70
CA ILE A 452 13.29 12.02 -5.66
C ILE A 452 14.31 12.24 -4.53
N LEU A 453 15.57 12.50 -4.87
CA LEU A 453 16.63 12.74 -3.89
C LEU A 453 16.43 14.03 -3.08
N ASN A 454 15.82 15.03 -3.69
CA ASN A 454 15.54 16.32 -3.06
C ASN A 454 14.26 16.31 -2.22
N GLN A 455 13.46 15.24 -2.31
CA GLN A 455 12.18 15.15 -1.64
C GLN A 455 12.35 15.22 -0.13
N HIS A 456 11.44 15.95 0.51
CA HIS A 456 11.33 15.97 1.96
C HIS A 456 10.44 14.82 2.41
N SER A 457 11.01 13.87 3.16
CA SER A 457 10.35 12.62 3.57
C SER A 457 9.02 12.81 4.31
N ASP A 458 8.83 13.94 5.01
CA ASP A 458 7.63 14.25 5.78
C ASP A 458 6.60 15.11 5.03
N TYR A 459 6.84 15.45 3.75
CA TYR A 459 6.01 16.39 3.00
C TYR A 459 5.42 15.74 1.73
N PRO A 460 4.14 15.96 1.41
CA PRO A 460 3.51 15.41 0.21
C PRO A 460 3.90 16.18 -1.06
N GLY A 461 3.90 15.50 -2.20
CA GLY A 461 4.10 16.09 -3.52
C GLY A 461 5.52 16.64 -3.76
N TYR A 462 5.69 17.33 -4.88
CA TYR A 462 6.95 17.96 -5.28
C TYR A 462 6.71 19.43 -5.62
N ASP A 463 7.79 20.22 -5.67
CA ASP A 463 7.73 21.56 -6.26
C ASP A 463 7.28 21.48 -7.74
N GLU A 464 6.63 22.53 -8.26
CA GLU A 464 6.09 22.56 -9.63
C GLU A 464 7.17 22.25 -10.69
N ALA A 465 8.39 22.73 -10.47
CA ALA A 465 9.52 22.51 -11.38
C ALA A 465 10.03 21.06 -11.39
N ASP A 466 9.70 20.27 -10.36
CA ASP A 466 10.13 18.89 -10.14
C ASP A 466 8.98 17.88 -10.36
N THR A 467 7.77 18.37 -10.64
CA THR A 467 6.57 17.55 -10.85
C THR A 467 6.39 17.18 -12.32
N LEU A 468 6.16 15.89 -12.60
CA LEU A 468 5.71 15.40 -13.92
C LEU A 468 4.19 15.31 -14.00
N TYR A 469 3.58 14.67 -13.01
CA TYR A 469 2.13 14.59 -12.84
C TYR A 469 1.80 14.92 -11.39
N GLU A 470 0.90 15.87 -11.19
CA GLU A 470 0.47 16.29 -9.85
C GLU A 470 -0.40 15.22 -9.16
N PHE A 471 -0.48 15.30 -7.84
CA PHE A 471 -1.53 14.62 -7.08
C PHE A 471 -2.90 14.92 -7.68
N GLY A 472 -3.74 13.90 -7.82
CA GLY A 472 -5.06 14.06 -8.42
C GLY A 472 -5.06 14.17 -9.96
N HIS A 473 -3.91 14.04 -10.63
CA HIS A 473 -3.86 13.99 -12.09
C HIS A 473 -4.55 12.73 -12.63
N GLY A 474 -5.20 12.87 -13.78
CA GLY A 474 -5.86 11.76 -14.49
C GLY A 474 -6.82 12.27 -15.55
N LEU A 475 -6.63 11.86 -16.79
CA LEU A 475 -7.40 12.28 -17.95
C LEU A 475 -8.67 11.43 -18.12
N SER A 476 -9.62 11.96 -18.88
CA SER A 476 -10.76 11.22 -19.44
C SER A 476 -10.59 11.04 -20.96
N TYR A 477 -11.51 10.32 -21.59
CA TYR A 477 -11.57 10.23 -23.07
C TYR A 477 -12.18 11.45 -23.77
N GLU A 478 -12.86 12.31 -23.01
CA GLU A 478 -13.47 13.55 -23.52
C GLU A 478 -12.45 14.67 -23.79
#